data_AF-A0A3C0GBA3-F1
#
_entry.id   AF-A0A3C0GBA3-F1
#
_cell.length_a   1.000
_cell.length_b   1.000
_cell.length_c   1.000
_cell.angle_alpha   90.00
_cell.angle_beta   90.00
_cell.angle_gamma   90.00
#
_symmetry.space_group_name_H-M   'P 1'
#
loop_
_entity.id
_entity.type
_entity.pdbx_description
1 polymer ?
#
loop_
_entity_poly.entity_id
_entity_poly.type
_entity_poly.pdbx_seq_one_letter_code
_entity_poly.pdbx_strand_id
1 'polypeptide(L)'
;TSTYGLAPNNETLTVTYTIGGGVEENVASNSITSIGDITYLSDNSTVDLDDTKDTVAVSNPEPASGGAARDNIENIRQNAVAAFAAQNR
;
A
#
# COMPACT_ATOMS: atom_id res chain seq x y z
N THR A 1 36.92 -21.09 0.55
CA THR A 1 36.15 -20.48 1.67
C THR A 1 35.49 -19.23 1.13
N SER A 2 34.25 -19.35 0.68
CA SER A 2 33.51 -18.25 0.08
C SER A 2 32.98 -17.36 1.20
N THR A 3 33.45 -16.12 1.26
CA THR A 3 33.12 -15.14 2.29
C THR A 3 31.66 -14.74 2.21
N TYR A 4 30.82 -15.36 3.02
CA TYR A 4 29.51 -14.82 3.38
C TYR A 4 29.74 -13.65 4.34
N GLY A 5 29.29 -12.44 3.97
CA GLY A 5 29.23 -11.30 4.90
C GLY A 5 30.19 -10.14 4.66
N LEU A 6 30.80 -9.98 3.48
CA LEU A 6 31.45 -8.72 3.12
C LEU A 6 30.35 -7.66 2.88
N ALA A 7 30.03 -6.89 3.92
CA ALA A 7 29.30 -5.65 3.73
C ALA A 7 30.15 -4.72 2.86
N PRO A 8 29.56 -4.09 1.82
CA PRO A 8 30.31 -3.24 0.91
C PRO A 8 31.00 -2.12 1.69
N ASN A 9 32.32 -2.01 1.52
CA ASN A 9 33.12 -0.98 2.17
C ASN A 9 33.01 0.30 1.34
N ASN A 10 32.72 1.43 2.00
CA ASN A 10 32.63 2.74 1.36
C ASN A 10 31.44 2.91 0.37
N GLU A 11 30.29 2.29 0.64
CA GLU A 11 29.09 2.35 -0.20
C GLU A 11 27.93 3.00 0.56
N THR A 12 27.13 3.84 -0.12
CA THR A 12 25.94 4.47 0.46
C THR A 12 24.69 3.68 0.08
N LEU A 13 24.02 3.10 1.06
CA LEU A 13 22.74 2.43 0.88
C LEU A 13 21.59 3.43 1.09
N THR A 14 20.84 3.72 0.02
CA THR A 14 19.60 4.50 0.13
C THR A 14 18.43 3.55 0.23
N VAL A 15 17.74 3.56 1.38
CA VAL A 15 16.55 2.73 1.61
C VAL A 15 15.33 3.63 1.56
N THR A 16 14.50 3.44 0.54
CA THR A 16 13.16 4.01 0.49
C THR A 16 12.21 3.04 1.17
N TYR A 17 11.49 3.51 2.18
CA TYR A 17 10.43 2.75 2.83
C TYR A 17 9.20 3.63 2.97
N THR A 18 8.04 2.99 2.92
CA THR A 18 6.76 3.65 3.20
C THR A 18 6.42 3.46 4.67
N ILE A 19 5.85 4.49 5.28
CA ILE A 19 5.22 4.40 6.59
C ILE A 19 3.73 4.36 6.31
N GLY A 20 3.09 3.21 6.52
CA GLY A 20 1.63 3.15 6.54
C GLY A 20 1.16 3.58 7.93
N GLY A 21 0.18 4.48 8.02
CA GLY A 21 -0.56 4.57 9.27
C GLY A 21 -1.40 3.32 9.45
N GLY A 22 -1.57 2.93 10.71
CA GLY A 22 -2.17 1.67 11.07
C GLY A 22 -3.66 1.60 10.73
N VAL A 23 -4.37 0.71 11.43
CA VAL A 23 -5.83 0.57 11.32
C VAL A 23 -6.62 1.89 11.42
N GLU A 24 -6.05 2.91 12.06
CA GLU A 24 -6.67 4.23 12.26
C GLU A 24 -6.77 5.06 10.98
N GLU A 25 -5.92 4.80 9.97
CA GLU A 25 -5.97 5.49 8.67
C GLU A 25 -6.91 4.79 7.67
N ASN A 26 -7.52 3.67 8.06
CA ASN A 26 -8.50 2.99 7.21
C ASN A 26 -9.74 3.87 7.05
N VAL A 27 -10.04 4.21 5.80
CA VAL A 27 -11.25 4.96 5.45
C VAL A 27 -12.47 4.03 5.33
N ALA A 28 -13.60 4.47 5.87
CA ALA A 28 -14.86 3.72 5.83
C ALA A 28 -15.38 3.57 4.38
N SER A 29 -16.28 2.61 4.14
CA SER A 29 -16.93 2.48 2.84
C SER A 29 -17.68 3.76 2.48
N ASN A 30 -17.69 4.09 1.19
CA ASN A 30 -18.32 5.27 0.59
C ASN A 30 -17.80 6.63 1.11
N SER A 31 -16.65 6.66 1.79
CA SER A 31 -16.05 7.93 2.24
C SER A 31 -15.20 8.60 1.16
N ILE A 32 -14.48 7.81 0.34
CA ILE A 32 -13.76 8.31 -0.82
C ILE A 32 -14.79 8.64 -1.91
N THR A 33 -15.11 9.92 -2.05
CA THR A 33 -16.10 10.44 -3.02
C THR A 33 -15.56 11.57 -3.89
N SER A 34 -14.35 12.05 -3.60
CA SER A 34 -13.71 13.15 -4.33
C SER A 34 -12.64 12.62 -5.27
N ILE A 35 -12.59 13.19 -6.46
CA ILE A 35 -11.55 12.89 -7.45
C ILE A 35 -10.58 14.08 -7.48
N GLY A 36 -9.27 13.81 -7.37
CA GLY A 36 -8.23 14.84 -7.36
C GLY A 36 -7.91 15.34 -8.78
N ASP A 37 -7.56 14.42 -9.67
CA ASP A 37 -7.25 14.71 -11.06
C ASP A 37 -7.83 13.61 -11.96
N ILE A 38 -8.46 14.00 -13.07
CA ILE A 38 -8.87 13.08 -14.13
C ILE A 38 -8.19 13.51 -15.41
N THR A 39 -7.38 12.61 -15.98
CA THR A 39 -6.78 12.81 -17.29
C THR A 39 -7.63 12.11 -18.35
N TYR A 40 -8.22 12.89 -19.24
CA TYR A 40 -8.97 12.36 -20.38
C TYR A 40 -8.07 12.34 -21.62
N LEU A 41 -7.91 11.17 -22.24
CA LEU A 41 -7.30 11.04 -23.56
C LEU A 41 -8.38 11.32 -24.61
N SER A 42 -8.49 12.57 -25.06
CA SER A 42 -9.42 12.98 -26.12
C SER A 42 -8.65 13.40 -27.37
N ASP A 43 -8.82 12.63 -28.46
CA ASP A 43 -8.16 12.86 -29.75
C ASP A 43 -8.93 13.82 -30.68
N ASN A 44 -10.06 14.36 -30.19
CA ASN A 44 -10.97 15.21 -30.98
C ASN A 44 -11.35 16.46 -30.19
N SER A 45 -10.78 17.61 -30.57
CA SER A 45 -10.95 18.91 -29.90
C SER A 45 -12.25 19.63 -30.25
N THR A 46 -13.10 19.02 -31.09
CA THR A 46 -14.27 19.68 -31.69
C THR A 46 -15.58 19.37 -30.95
N VAL A 47 -15.58 18.36 -30.10
CA VAL A 47 -16.76 17.90 -29.35
C VAL A 47 -16.60 18.34 -27.90
N ASP A 48 -17.55 19.15 -27.43
CA ASP A 48 -17.68 19.45 -26.02
C ASP A 48 -18.16 18.18 -25.29
N LEU A 49 -17.33 17.71 -24.36
CA LEU A 49 -17.55 16.51 -23.57
C LEU A 49 -17.64 16.84 -22.08
N ASP A 50 -17.74 18.11 -21.72
CA ASP A 50 -17.68 18.55 -20.32
C ASP A 50 -18.82 17.92 -19.50
N ASP A 51 -20.04 17.86 -20.04
CA ASP A 51 -21.17 17.12 -19.44
C ASP A 51 -20.84 15.65 -19.17
N THR A 52 -20.08 14.99 -20.05
CA THR A 52 -19.70 13.57 -19.89
C THR A 52 -18.61 13.42 -18.84
N LYS A 53 -17.64 14.34 -18.80
CA LYS A 53 -16.57 14.36 -17.80
C LYS A 53 -17.13 14.55 -16.39
N ASP A 54 -18.15 15.40 -16.25
CA ASP A 54 -18.80 15.72 -14.98
C ASP A 54 -19.64 14.56 -14.41
N THR A 55 -19.97 13.55 -15.21
CA THR A 55 -20.70 12.35 -14.74
C THR A 55 -19.82 11.30 -14.05
N VAL A 56 -18.49 11.46 -14.06
CA VAL A 56 -17.59 10.48 -13.46
C VAL A 56 -17.63 10.59 -11.94
N ALA A 57 -18.24 9.59 -11.29
CA ALA A 57 -18.23 9.45 -9.85
C ALA A 57 -17.33 8.27 -9.43
N VAL A 58 -16.54 8.48 -8.38
CA VAL A 58 -15.77 7.42 -7.71
C VAL A 58 -16.34 7.23 -6.32
N SER A 59 -16.65 5.99 -5.98
CA SER A 59 -16.93 5.58 -4.61
C SER A 59 -16.09 4.37 -4.26
N ASN A 60 -15.73 4.25 -2.99
CA ASN A 60 -15.07 3.07 -2.46
C ASN A 60 -16.12 2.14 -1.83
N PRO A 61 -16.61 1.08 -2.53
CA PRO A 61 -17.69 0.24 -2.02
C PRO A 61 -17.29 -0.58 -0.79
N GLU A 62 -16.02 -0.95 -0.67
CA GLU A 62 -15.47 -1.70 0.47
C GLU A 62 -14.62 -0.77 1.34
N PRO A 63 -14.60 -0.92 2.67
CA PRO A 63 -13.70 -0.11 3.50
C PRO A 63 -12.24 -0.39 3.14
N ALA A 64 -11.37 0.62 3.28
CA ALA A 64 -9.93 0.37 3.23
C ALA A 64 -9.57 -0.61 4.36
N SER A 65 -8.74 -1.60 4.03
CA SER A 65 -8.31 -2.64 4.95
C SER A 65 -6.80 -2.79 4.89
N GLY A 66 -6.21 -3.16 6.02
CA GLY A 66 -4.75 -3.16 6.18
C GLY A 66 -4.34 -2.38 7.44
N GLY A 67 -3.07 -2.00 7.50
CA GLY A 67 -2.50 -1.34 8.66
C GLY A 67 -2.50 -2.27 9.88
N ALA A 68 -1.80 -3.41 9.79
CA ALA A 68 -1.74 -4.36 10.90
C ALA A 68 -1.27 -3.64 12.17
N ALA A 69 -2.05 -3.73 13.24
CA ALA A 69 -1.62 -3.30 14.56
C ALA A 69 -0.41 -4.13 14.99
N ARG A 70 0.43 -3.57 15.87
CA ARG A 70 1.53 -4.32 16.46
C ARG A 70 0.99 -5.62 17.07
N ASP A 71 1.60 -6.73 16.67
CA ASP A 71 1.15 -8.05 17.11
C ASP A 71 1.33 -8.22 18.63
N ASN A 72 0.46 -9.02 19.25
CA ASN A 72 0.52 -9.31 20.67
C ASN A 72 1.76 -10.18 20.97
N ILE A 73 2.40 -9.97 22.12
CA ILE A 73 3.53 -10.77 22.60
C ILE A 73 3.22 -12.28 22.55
N GLU A 74 1.99 -12.66 22.90
CA GLU A 74 1.59 -14.07 22.88
C GLU A 74 1.46 -14.63 21.46
N ASN A 75 0.94 -13.86 20.51
CA ASN A 75 0.89 -14.25 19.10
C ASN A 75 2.30 -14.35 18.50
N ILE A 76 3.18 -13.39 18.83
CA ILE A 76 4.59 -13.41 18.43
C ILE A 76 5.25 -14.69 18.94
N ARG A 77 5.00 -15.08 20.20
CA ARG A 77 5.54 -16.31 20.78
C ARG A 77 5.08 -17.55 20.02
N GLN A 78 3.78 -17.64 19.70
CA GLN A 78 3.22 -18.78 18.96
C GLN A 78 3.75 -18.84 17.52
N ASN A 79 3.77 -17.70 16.83
CA ASN A 79 4.31 -17.58 15.47
C ASN A 79 5.81 -17.89 15.41
N ALA A 80 6.60 -17.45 16.40
CA ALA A 80 8.03 -17.75 16.47
C ALA A 80 8.30 -19.26 16.63
N VAL A 81 7.54 -19.95 17.49
CA VAL A 81 7.63 -21.41 17.65
C VAL A 81 7.23 -22.13 16.36
N ALA A 82 6.17 -21.68 15.70
CA ALA A 82 5.70 -22.26 14.44
C ALA A 82 6.72 -22.04 13.29
N ALA A 83 7.26 -20.83 13.15
CA ALA A 83 8.28 -20.49 12.15
C ALA A 83 9.58 -21.27 12.38
N PHE A 84 10.00 -21.47 13.64
CA PHE A 84 11.16 -22.30 13.98
C PHE A 84 10.96 -23.76 13.54
N ALA A 85 9.76 -24.31 13.75
CA ALA A 85 9.43 -25.67 13.31
C ALA A 85 9.34 -25.80 11.77
N ALA A 86 8.88 -24.75 11.08
CA ALA A 86 8.70 -24.76 9.63
C ALA A 86 10.02 -24.65 8.83
N GLN A 87 11.12 -24.22 9.46
CA GLN A 87 12.45 -24.05 8.83
C GLN A 87 12.43 -23.26 7.52
N ASN A 88 11.53 -22.27 7.37
CA ASN A 88 11.36 -21.49 6.13
C ASN A 88 11.29 -22.34 4.84
N ARG A 89 10.57 -23.46 4.88
CA ARG A 89 10.28 -24.28 3.68
C ARG A 89 9.08 -23.77 2.90
#